data_AF-M9R734-F1
#
_entry.id   AF-M9R734-F1
#
_cell.length_a   1.000
_cell.length_b   1.000
_cell.length_c   1.000
_cell.angle_alpha   90.00
_cell.angle_beta   90.00
_cell.angle_gamma   90.00
#
_symmetry.space_group_name_H-M   'P 1'
#
loop_
_entity.id
_entity.type
_entity.pdbx_description
1 polymer ?
#
loop_
_entity_poly.entity_id
_entity_poly.type
_entity_poly.pdbx_seq_one_letter_code
_entity_poly.pdbx_strand_id
1 'polypeptide(L)'
;MWTDKQNQTLILILDELIPANEKAGVPAAGALGVADFLPAATPYAIDPVQSITEVLKAVDDKIPDFAKLVRTDKIALLKDVETRHVVDFATLVRLTYMGYYSRSDVRPMFGVGAHPVQPKGYDVARESNELMDSLTAPVRARGQVFRDV
;
A
#
# COMPACT_ATOMS: atom_id res chain seq x y z
N MET A 1 -22.27 -8.19 -0.94
CA MET A 1 -21.45 -8.12 -2.17
C MET A 1 -21.88 -6.89 -2.95
N TRP A 2 -20.95 -6.08 -3.44
CA TRP A 2 -21.27 -4.84 -4.17
C TRP A 2 -21.84 -5.13 -5.55
N THR A 3 -22.67 -4.20 -6.05
CA THR A 3 -23.19 -4.23 -7.43
C THR A 3 -22.07 -3.96 -8.44
N ASP A 4 -22.29 -4.28 -9.72
CA ASP A 4 -21.31 -4.01 -10.79
C ASP A 4 -20.92 -2.54 -10.87
N LYS A 5 -21.91 -1.63 -10.73
CA LYS A 5 -21.67 -0.18 -10.68
C LYS A 5 -20.77 0.20 -9.50
N GLN A 6 -21.08 -0.32 -8.30
CA GLN A 6 -20.30 -0.05 -7.10
C GLN A 6 -18.88 -0.60 -7.21
N ASN A 7 -18.71 -1.81 -7.77
CA ASN A 7 -17.40 -2.39 -8.05
C ASN A 7 -16.59 -1.54 -9.03
N GLN A 8 -17.23 -1.05 -10.09
CA GLN A 8 -16.56 -0.18 -11.06
C GLN A 8 -16.14 1.15 -10.41
N THR A 9 -17.01 1.77 -9.61
CA THR A 9 -16.65 2.97 -8.83
C THR A 9 -15.49 2.68 -7.88
N LEU A 10 -15.54 1.56 -7.15
CA LEU A 10 -14.47 1.16 -6.25
C LEU A 10 -13.13 1.01 -6.97
N ILE A 11 -13.08 0.29 -8.10
CA ILE A 11 -11.86 0.13 -8.92
C ILE A 11 -11.27 1.50 -9.28
N LEU A 12 -12.10 2.43 -9.73
CA LEU A 12 -11.64 3.78 -10.09
C LEU A 12 -11.13 4.57 -8.88
N ILE A 13 -11.74 4.41 -7.70
CA ILE A 13 -11.25 5.04 -6.47
C ILE A 13 -9.89 4.44 -6.10
N LEU A 14 -9.73 3.12 -6.16
CA LEU A 14 -8.47 2.44 -5.88
C LEU A 14 -7.34 2.92 -6.80
N ASP A 15 -7.63 3.10 -8.10
CA ASP A 15 -6.67 3.65 -9.06
C ASP A 15 -6.27 5.10 -8.76
N GLU A 16 -7.12 5.91 -8.12
CA GLU A 16 -6.72 7.24 -7.66
C GLU A 16 -5.91 7.20 -6.35
N LEU A 17 -6.16 6.22 -5.47
CA LEU A 17 -5.40 6.04 -4.23
C LEU A 17 -3.98 5.52 -4.49
N ILE A 18 -3.83 4.55 -5.39
CA ILE A 18 -2.53 4.03 -5.85
C ILE A 18 -2.58 3.98 -7.39
N PRO A 19 -2.13 5.04 -8.07
CA PRO A 19 -2.13 5.10 -9.52
C PRO A 19 -1.02 4.26 -10.14
N ALA A 20 -1.22 3.89 -11.41
CA ALA A 20 -0.18 3.23 -12.19
C ALA A 20 1.03 4.16 -12.35
N ASN A 21 2.22 3.56 -12.34
CA ASN A 21 3.46 4.19 -12.73
C ASN A 21 4.04 3.45 -13.93
N GLU A 22 3.72 3.94 -15.12
CA GLU A 22 4.14 3.35 -16.39
C GLU A 22 5.67 3.28 -16.52
N LYS A 23 6.39 4.27 -16.01
CA LYS A 23 7.87 4.29 -16.07
C LYS A 23 8.50 3.17 -15.27
N ALA A 24 7.87 2.81 -14.15
CA ALA A 24 8.33 1.72 -13.28
C ALA A 24 7.68 0.37 -13.63
N GLY A 25 6.77 0.31 -14.60
CA GLY A 25 6.00 -0.90 -14.92
C GLY A 25 5.06 -1.34 -13.78
N VAL A 26 4.68 -0.41 -12.90
CA VAL A 26 3.87 -0.70 -11.71
C VAL A 26 2.40 -0.38 -12.02
N PRO A 27 1.48 -1.36 -11.95
CA PRO A 27 0.06 -1.16 -12.26
C PRO A 27 -0.70 -0.45 -11.13
N ALA A 28 -1.85 0.13 -11.44
CA ALA A 28 -2.72 0.78 -10.44
C ALA A 28 -3.41 -0.26 -9.53
N ALA A 29 -3.90 0.16 -8.35
CA ALA A 29 -4.52 -0.77 -7.39
C ALA A 29 -5.83 -1.39 -7.87
N GLY A 30 -6.70 -0.63 -8.54
CA GLY A 30 -7.91 -1.14 -9.14
C GLY A 30 -7.59 -2.13 -10.26
N ALA A 31 -6.64 -1.79 -11.13
CA ALA A 31 -6.17 -2.67 -12.21
C ALA A 31 -5.58 -4.00 -11.71
N LEU A 32 -4.99 -4.03 -10.51
CA LEU A 32 -4.49 -5.25 -9.87
C LEU A 32 -5.55 -6.10 -9.16
N GLY A 33 -6.80 -5.65 -9.12
CA GLY A 33 -7.88 -6.36 -8.43
C GLY A 33 -7.78 -6.27 -6.91
N VAL A 34 -7.27 -5.17 -6.36
CA VAL A 34 -7.27 -4.97 -4.89
C VAL A 34 -8.68 -5.01 -4.29
N ALA A 35 -9.71 -4.72 -5.08
CA ALA A 35 -11.12 -4.82 -4.66
C ALA A 35 -11.48 -6.20 -4.09
N ASP A 36 -10.91 -7.29 -4.62
CA ASP A 36 -11.22 -8.67 -4.20
C ASP A 36 -10.69 -8.99 -2.79
N PHE A 37 -9.65 -8.28 -2.35
CA PHE A 37 -9.09 -8.43 -1.00
C PHE A 37 -9.98 -7.81 0.07
N LEU A 38 -10.71 -6.74 -0.25
CA LEU A 38 -11.36 -5.89 0.74
C LEU A 38 -12.45 -6.60 1.56
N PRO A 39 -13.36 -7.42 0.98
CA PRO A 39 -14.36 -8.15 1.76
C PRO A 39 -13.74 -9.17 2.73
N ALA A 40 -12.57 -9.70 2.41
CA ALA A 40 -11.85 -10.68 3.25
C ALA A 40 -10.96 -10.04 4.32
N ALA A 41 -10.89 -8.69 4.38
CA ALA A 41 -9.99 -7.96 5.27
C ALA A 41 -10.53 -7.79 6.71
N THR A 42 -11.48 -8.61 7.14
CA THR A 42 -12.04 -8.62 8.51
C THR A 42 -11.01 -8.86 9.63
N PRO A 43 -9.86 -9.56 9.41
CA PRO A 43 -8.81 -9.62 10.43
C PRO A 43 -8.13 -8.27 10.69
N TYR A 44 -8.28 -7.31 9.77
CA TYR A 44 -7.59 -6.03 9.81
C TYR A 44 -8.53 -4.87 10.14
N ALA A 45 -9.84 -5.00 9.95
CA ALA A 45 -10.86 -3.98 10.22
C ALA A 45 -12.15 -4.60 10.78
N ILE A 46 -12.84 -3.88 11.68
CA ILE A 46 -14.06 -4.38 12.36
C ILE A 46 -15.17 -4.73 11.36
N ASP A 47 -15.45 -3.85 10.39
CA ASP A 47 -16.35 -4.13 9.28
C ASP A 47 -15.86 -3.42 7.99
N PRO A 48 -14.99 -4.07 7.20
CA PRO A 48 -14.45 -3.46 5.98
C PRO A 48 -15.54 -3.24 4.95
N VAL A 49 -16.50 -4.16 4.84
CA VAL A 49 -17.57 -4.10 3.83
C VAL A 49 -18.48 -2.91 4.11
N GLN A 50 -18.90 -2.71 5.36
CA GLN A 50 -19.70 -1.56 5.75
C GLN A 50 -18.95 -0.25 5.49
N SER A 51 -17.71 -0.14 5.96
CA SER A 51 -16.90 1.09 5.79
C SER A 51 -16.78 1.50 4.31
N ILE A 52 -16.46 0.55 3.44
CA ILE A 52 -16.32 0.83 2.00
C ILE A 52 -17.69 1.13 1.37
N THR A 53 -18.76 0.49 1.83
CA THR A 53 -20.12 0.79 1.36
C THR A 53 -20.52 2.21 1.71
N GLU A 54 -20.18 2.72 2.89
CA GLU A 54 -20.43 4.12 3.27
C GLU A 54 -19.65 5.10 2.39
N VAL A 55 -18.39 4.80 2.06
CA VAL A 55 -17.61 5.62 1.11
C VAL A 55 -18.25 5.62 -0.28
N LEU A 56 -18.63 4.44 -0.80
CA LEU A 56 -19.25 4.31 -2.12
C LEU A 56 -20.59 5.04 -2.18
N LYS A 57 -21.38 4.98 -1.11
CA LYS A 57 -22.64 5.71 -0.98
C LYS A 57 -22.38 7.22 -0.94
N ALA A 58 -21.41 7.70 -0.16
CA ALA A 58 -21.07 9.12 -0.09
C ALA A 58 -20.62 9.69 -1.44
N VAL A 59 -19.95 8.88 -2.26
CA VAL A 59 -19.59 9.22 -3.65
C VAL A 59 -20.84 9.26 -4.53
N ASP A 60 -21.68 8.23 -4.49
CA ASP A 60 -22.88 8.10 -5.33
C ASP A 60 -23.93 9.20 -5.00
N ASP A 61 -24.14 9.52 -3.73
CA ASP A 61 -25.05 10.57 -3.25
C ASP A 61 -24.67 11.96 -3.79
N LYS A 62 -23.39 12.18 -4.09
CA LYS A 62 -22.88 13.44 -4.63
C LYS A 62 -22.85 13.46 -6.15
N ILE A 63 -22.28 12.41 -6.74
CA ILE A 63 -22.13 12.27 -8.19
C ILE A 63 -22.37 10.81 -8.55
N PRO A 64 -23.60 10.45 -8.96
CA PRO A 64 -23.96 9.08 -9.33
C PRO A 64 -23.13 8.50 -10.49
N ASP A 65 -22.58 9.36 -11.36
CA ASP A 65 -21.80 8.99 -12.54
C ASP A 65 -20.29 9.27 -12.34
N PHE A 66 -19.73 8.88 -11.20
CA PHE A 66 -18.32 9.07 -10.85
C PHE A 66 -17.33 8.68 -11.98
N ALA A 67 -17.64 7.62 -12.72
CA ALA A 67 -16.79 7.12 -13.80
C ALA A 67 -16.56 8.15 -14.92
N LYS A 68 -17.54 9.03 -15.19
CA LYS A 68 -17.49 10.04 -16.25
C LYS A 68 -16.69 11.28 -15.88
N LEU A 69 -16.35 11.44 -14.61
CA LEU A 69 -15.56 12.58 -14.15
C LEU A 69 -14.14 12.52 -14.70
N VAL A 70 -13.59 13.69 -15.02
CA VAL A 70 -12.15 13.83 -15.24
C VAL A 70 -11.41 13.65 -13.92
N ARG A 71 -10.13 13.28 -14.00
CA ARG A 71 -9.31 12.95 -12.83
C ARG A 71 -9.30 14.04 -11.76
N THR A 72 -9.17 15.30 -12.15
CA THR A 72 -9.14 16.42 -11.21
C THR A 72 -10.43 16.51 -10.38
N ASP A 73 -11.58 16.29 -11.00
CA ASP A 73 -12.89 16.32 -10.34
C ASP A 73 -13.10 15.09 -9.44
N LYS A 74 -12.60 13.90 -9.87
CA LYS A 74 -12.58 12.70 -9.03
C LYS A 74 -11.81 12.96 -7.74
N ILE A 75 -10.60 13.50 -7.85
CA ILE A 75 -9.75 13.80 -6.69
C ILE A 75 -10.42 14.83 -5.78
N ALA A 76 -11.01 15.90 -6.33
CA ALA A 76 -11.71 16.91 -5.55
C ALA A 76 -12.89 16.32 -4.77
N LEU A 77 -13.70 15.47 -5.41
CA LEU A 77 -14.79 14.76 -4.76
C LEU A 77 -14.29 13.81 -3.66
N LEU A 78 -13.24 13.04 -3.93
CA LEU A 78 -12.71 12.08 -2.95
C LEU A 78 -12.13 12.77 -1.72
N LYS A 79 -11.47 13.92 -1.88
CA LYS A 79 -11.04 14.75 -0.73
C LYS A 79 -12.21 15.25 0.10
N ASP A 80 -13.30 15.65 -0.54
CA ASP A 80 -14.51 16.07 0.15
C ASP A 80 -15.15 14.91 0.93
N VAL A 81 -15.22 13.71 0.33
CA VAL A 81 -15.70 12.49 1.00
C VAL A 81 -14.78 12.11 2.16
N GLU A 82 -13.46 12.14 1.97
CA GLU A 82 -12.46 11.88 3.02
C GLU A 82 -12.67 12.77 4.25
N THR A 83 -12.94 14.06 4.05
CA THR A 83 -13.14 15.00 5.17
C THR A 83 -14.44 14.77 5.94
N ARG A 84 -15.47 14.18 5.31
CA ARG A 84 -16.79 13.98 5.92
C ARG A 84 -17.00 12.56 6.45
N HIS A 85 -16.30 11.58 5.87
CA HIS A 85 -16.36 10.16 6.22
C HIS A 85 -14.99 9.67 6.67
N VAL A 86 -14.36 10.40 7.59
CA VAL A 86 -12.93 10.24 7.95
C VAL A 86 -12.59 8.80 8.35
N VAL A 87 -13.42 8.15 9.16
CA VAL A 87 -13.15 6.79 9.66
C VAL A 87 -13.26 5.75 8.54
N ASP A 88 -14.32 5.83 7.74
CA ASP A 88 -14.59 4.88 6.67
C ASP A 88 -13.58 5.02 5.53
N PHE A 89 -13.26 6.27 5.16
CA PHE A 89 -12.28 6.56 4.13
C PHE A 89 -10.86 6.16 4.57
N ALA A 90 -10.47 6.44 5.83
CA ALA A 90 -9.20 5.97 6.38
C ALA A 90 -9.10 4.44 6.38
N THR A 91 -10.22 3.75 6.63
CA THR A 91 -10.29 2.28 6.53
C THR A 91 -10.05 1.83 5.08
N LEU A 92 -10.72 2.43 4.10
CA LEU A 92 -10.50 2.14 2.68
C LEU A 92 -9.03 2.37 2.28
N VAL A 93 -8.43 3.51 2.66
CA VAL A 93 -7.03 3.83 2.35
C VAL A 93 -6.10 2.77 2.94
N ARG A 94 -6.22 2.48 4.23
CA ARG A 94 -5.36 1.50 4.90
C ARG A 94 -5.46 0.13 4.25
N LEU A 95 -6.68 -0.35 3.99
CA LEU A 95 -6.89 -1.67 3.39
C LEU A 95 -6.42 -1.73 1.93
N THR A 96 -6.51 -0.62 1.18
CA THR A 96 -5.96 -0.52 -0.17
C THR A 96 -4.44 -0.71 -0.16
N TYR A 97 -3.73 -0.01 0.73
CA TYR A 97 -2.28 -0.16 0.86
C TYR A 97 -1.88 -1.56 1.30
N MET A 98 -2.60 -2.14 2.26
CA MET A 98 -2.37 -3.53 2.70
C MET A 98 -2.60 -4.52 1.57
N GLY A 99 -3.73 -4.44 0.88
CA GLY A 99 -4.09 -5.34 -0.23
C GLY A 99 -3.20 -5.18 -1.46
N TYR A 100 -2.57 -4.01 -1.64
CA TYR A 100 -1.63 -3.77 -2.72
C TYR A 100 -0.22 -4.27 -2.40
N TYR A 101 0.40 -3.77 -1.33
CA TYR A 101 1.82 -4.04 -1.03
C TYR A 101 2.08 -5.40 -0.36
N SER A 102 1.05 -6.10 0.10
CA SER A 102 1.21 -7.46 0.66
C SER A 102 1.30 -8.56 -0.41
N ARG A 103 0.97 -8.26 -1.67
CA ARG A 103 0.90 -9.27 -2.72
C ARG A 103 2.28 -9.71 -3.20
N SER A 104 2.43 -11.01 -3.43
CA SER A 104 3.69 -11.61 -3.88
C SER A 104 4.08 -11.20 -5.29
N ASP A 105 3.13 -10.87 -6.16
CA ASP A 105 3.36 -10.39 -7.54
C ASP A 105 3.78 -8.91 -7.60
N VAL A 106 3.28 -8.09 -6.68
CA VAL A 106 3.58 -6.65 -6.60
C VAL A 106 4.94 -6.37 -5.97
N ARG A 107 5.30 -7.11 -4.92
CA ARG A 107 6.51 -6.87 -4.12
C ARG A 107 7.81 -6.83 -4.96
N PRO A 108 8.06 -7.76 -5.90
CA PRO A 108 9.23 -7.72 -6.78
C PRO A 108 9.37 -6.43 -7.60
N MET A 109 8.27 -5.77 -7.93
CA MET A 109 8.28 -4.51 -8.69
C MET A 109 8.97 -3.37 -7.91
N PHE A 110 9.10 -3.51 -6.59
CA PHE A 110 9.78 -2.56 -5.71
C PHE A 110 11.14 -3.05 -5.21
N GLY A 111 11.72 -4.06 -5.87
CA GLY A 111 13.04 -4.59 -5.55
C GLY A 111 13.09 -5.43 -4.27
N VAL A 112 11.93 -5.90 -3.78
CA VAL A 112 11.84 -6.77 -2.61
C VAL A 112 11.33 -8.16 -2.99
N GLY A 113 11.84 -9.20 -2.31
CA GLY A 113 11.44 -10.58 -2.56
C GLY A 113 9.93 -10.82 -2.42
N ALA A 114 9.38 -11.71 -3.25
CA ALA A 114 7.96 -12.07 -3.27
C ALA A 114 7.47 -12.80 -2.00
N HIS A 115 8.39 -13.35 -1.21
CA HIS A 115 8.10 -14.13 0.00
C HIS A 115 8.17 -13.28 1.28
N PRO A 116 7.48 -13.67 2.36
CA PRO A 116 7.68 -13.05 3.67
C PRO A 116 9.17 -12.96 4.01
N VAL A 117 9.58 -11.83 4.59
CA VAL A 117 11.00 -11.60 4.92
C VAL A 117 11.44 -12.50 6.05
N GLN A 118 10.61 -12.66 7.09
CA GLN A 118 10.92 -13.50 8.23
C GLN A 118 10.54 -14.97 7.96
N PRO A 119 11.31 -15.94 8.49
CA PRO A 119 12.48 -15.77 9.35
C PRO A 119 13.82 -15.61 8.59
N LYS A 120 13.85 -15.83 7.28
CA LYS A 120 15.11 -15.99 6.52
C LYS A 120 15.84 -14.67 6.22
N GLY A 121 15.16 -13.55 6.30
CA GLY A 121 15.70 -12.24 5.92
C GLY A 121 15.79 -12.06 4.40
N TYR A 122 16.49 -11.00 4.00
CA TYR A 122 17.01 -10.85 2.65
C TYR A 122 18.45 -11.35 2.61
N ASP A 123 18.86 -11.89 1.46
CA ASP A 123 20.27 -12.13 1.21
C ASP A 123 21.00 -10.80 1.10
N VAL A 124 21.78 -10.47 2.14
CA VAL A 124 22.63 -9.29 2.16
C VAL A 124 24.03 -9.72 1.77
N ALA A 125 24.52 -9.21 0.63
CA ALA A 125 25.89 -9.46 0.21
C ALA A 125 26.86 -8.91 1.25
N ARG A 126 27.82 -9.73 1.67
CA ARG A 126 28.89 -9.30 2.57
C ARG A 126 29.79 -8.28 1.86
N GLU A 127 30.18 -7.22 2.55
CA GLU A 127 31.18 -6.28 2.07
C GLU A 127 32.53 -6.97 1.84
N SER A 128 33.36 -6.39 0.95
CA SER A 128 34.73 -6.89 0.74
C SER A 128 35.54 -6.86 2.04
N ASN A 129 36.48 -7.80 2.18
CA ASN A 129 37.34 -7.85 3.37
C ASN A 129 38.17 -6.56 3.49
N GLU A 130 38.60 -6.00 2.36
CA GLU A 130 39.37 -4.75 2.30
C GLU A 130 38.55 -3.57 2.84
N LEU A 131 37.27 -3.47 2.45
CA LEU A 131 36.39 -2.43 2.98
C LEU A 131 36.18 -2.62 4.48
N MET A 132 35.89 -3.85 4.92
CA MET A 132 35.69 -4.15 6.34
C MET A 132 36.93 -3.84 7.18
N ASP A 133 38.13 -4.16 6.68
CA ASP A 133 39.39 -3.83 7.35
C ASP A 133 39.59 -2.32 7.42
N SER A 134 39.33 -1.57 6.35
CA SER A 134 39.44 -0.11 6.34
C SER A 134 38.49 0.56 7.34
N LEU A 135 37.24 0.08 7.42
CA LEU A 135 36.21 0.62 8.32
C LEU A 135 36.51 0.33 9.79
N THR A 136 37.13 -0.82 10.08
CA THR A 136 37.34 -1.27 11.46
C THR A 136 38.76 -0.98 11.99
N ALA A 137 39.72 -0.64 11.12
CA ALA A 137 41.09 -0.30 11.52
C ALA A 137 41.17 0.79 12.61
N PRO A 138 40.41 1.91 12.57
CA PRO A 138 40.44 2.92 13.62
C PRO A 138 39.98 2.40 14.98
N VAL A 139 38.96 1.52 14.99
CA VAL A 139 38.42 0.92 16.21
C VAL A 139 39.44 -0.04 16.83
N ARG A 140 40.06 -0.88 16.01
CA ARG A 140 41.13 -1.79 16.46
C ARG A 140 42.34 -1.01 17.02
N ALA A 141 42.73 0.09 16.35
CA ALA A 141 43.85 0.94 16.78
C ALA A 141 43.61 1.66 18.11
N ARG A 142 42.34 1.93 18.46
CA ARG A 142 41.96 2.55 19.74
C ARG A 142 42.24 1.65 20.94
N GLY A 143 42.39 0.34 20.74
CA GLY A 143 42.60 -0.64 21.80
C GLY A 143 41.34 -0.91 22.64
N GLN A 144 41.50 -1.73 23.67
CA GLN A 144 40.41 -2.09 24.58
C GLN A 144 39.96 -0.87 25.41
N VAL A 145 38.65 -0.59 25.39
CA VAL A 145 38.02 0.50 26.17
C VAL A 145 37.14 -0.04 27.32
N PHE A 146 36.93 -1.36 27.38
CA PHE A 146 36.20 -2.02 28.46
C PHE A 146 37.16 -2.48 29.58
N ARG A 147 36.67 -2.54 30.82
CA ARG A 147 37.45 -3.02 31.97
C ARG A 147 37.64 -4.53 31.89
N ASP A 148 38.85 -4.99 32.20
CA ASP A 148 39.08 -6.39 32.51
C ASP A 148 38.40 -6.73 33.84
N VAL A 149 37.71 -7.87 33.88
CA VAL A 149 37.09 -8.41 35.10
C VAL A 149 38.09 -9.31 35.81
#